data_AF-A0A947NVP1-F1
#
_entry.id   AF-A0A947NVP1-F1
#
_cell.length_a   1.000
_cell.length_b   1.000
_cell.length_c   1.000
_cell.angle_alpha   90.00
_cell.angle_beta   90.00
_cell.angle_gamma   90.00
#
_symmetry.space_group_name_H-M   'P 1'
#
loop_
_entity.id
_entity.type
_entity.pdbx_description
1 polymer ?
#
loop_
_entity_poly.entity_id
_entity_poly.type
_entity_poly.pdbx_seq_one_letter_code
_entity_poly.pdbx_strand_id
1 'polypeptide(L)' 'MLGLILVTHGKLAETFIDAMEHVVGKQDCIATICIGPNDDMERRRQEIADAITRVDTGR' A
#
# COMPACT_ATOMS: atom_id res chain seq x y z
N MET A 1 -0.96 -1.77 16.39
CA MET A 1 -1.97 -1.86 15.32
C MET A 1 -1.33 -2.60 14.17
N LEU A 2 -2.03 -3.50 13.49
CA LEU A 2 -1.44 -4.23 12.36
C LEU A 2 -1.31 -3.30 11.14
N GLY A 3 -0.11 -3.19 10.59
CA GLY A 3 0.12 -2.47 9.33
C GLY A 3 -0.31 -3.31 8.12
N LEU A 4 -0.88 -2.66 7.10
CA LEU A 4 -1.32 -3.30 5.86
C LEU A 4 -0.64 -2.65 4.65
N ILE A 5 -0.15 -3.47 3.72
CA ILE A 5 0.34 -3.01 2.42
C ILE A 5 -0.40 -3.77 1.32
N LEU A 6 -1.03 -3.03 0.41
CA LEU A 6 -1.65 -3.58 -0.79
C LEU A 6 -0.73 -3.35 -1.99
N VAL A 7 -0.27 -4.45 -2.60
CA VAL A 7 0.57 -4.41 -3.81
C VAL A 7 -0.22 -5.02 -4.96
N THR A 8 -0.48 -4.25 -6.00
CA THR A 8 -1.26 -4.70 -7.17
C THR A 8 -0.70 -4.14 -8.46
N HIS A 9 -1.04 -4.77 -9.58
CA HIS A 9 -0.86 -4.14 -10.89
C HIS A 9 -1.90 -3.03 -11.11
N GLY A 10 -1.53 -2.01 -11.90
CA GLY A 10 -2.43 -0.88 -12.18
C GLY A 10 -2.86 -0.15 -10.90
N LYS A 11 -4.07 0.43 -10.88
CA LYS A 11 -4.56 1.25 -9.76
C LYS A 11 -5.43 0.50 -8.72
N LEU A 12 -5.45 -0.83 -8.78
CA LEU A 12 -6.41 -1.62 -7.98
C LEU A 12 -6.25 -1.40 -6.47
N ALA A 13 -5.02 -1.34 -5.97
CA ALA A 13 -4.72 -1.09 -4.56
C ALA A 13 -5.29 0.24 -4.07
N GLU A 14 -5.12 1.32 -4.85
CA GLU A 14 -5.68 2.64 -4.54
C GLU A 14 -7.21 2.58 -4.47
N THR A 15 -7.85 1.97 -5.48
CA THR A 15 -9.31 1.89 -5.54
C THR A 15 -9.89 1.02 -4.42
N PHE A 16 -9.16 0.01 -3.95
CA PHE A 16 -9.54 -0.80 -2.80
C PHE A 16 -9.57 0.04 -1.51
N ILE A 17 -8.57 0.91 -1.31
CA ILE A 17 -8.54 1.83 -0.17
C ILE A 17 -9.65 2.85 -0.28
N ASP A 18 -9.83 3.47 -1.44
CA ASP A 18 -10.92 4.43 -1.67
C ASP A 18 -12.29 3.82 -1.33
N ALA A 19 -12.55 2.60 -1.80
CA ALA A 19 -13.80 1.89 -1.54
C ALA A 19 -13.97 1.53 -0.05
N MET A 20 -12.91 1.07 0.60
CA MET A 20 -12.93 0.77 2.03
C MET A 20 -13.16 2.04 2.86
N GLU A 21 -12.41 3.11 2.62
CA GLU A 21 -12.53 4.37 3.35
C GLU A 21 -13.87 5.06 3.11
N HIS A 22 -14.50 4.85 1.94
CA HIS A 22 -15.87 5.29 1.69
C HIS A 22 -16.88 4.61 2.65
N VAL A 23 -16.65 3.35 3.02
CA VAL A 23 -17.57 2.57 3.87
C VAL A 23 -17.27 2.74 5.35
N VAL A 24 -15.99 2.67 5.74
CA VAL A 24 -15.58 2.62 7.16
C VAL A 24 -14.82 3.85 7.64
N GLY A 25 -14.63 4.85 6.77
CA GLY A 25 -13.84 6.05 7.06
C GLY A 25 -12.35 5.83 6.93
N LYS A 26 -11.58 6.92 7.10
CA LYS A 26 -10.13 6.94 6.93
C LYS A 26 -9.44 5.90 7.80
N GLN A 27 -8.45 5.23 7.24
CA GLN A 27 -7.68 4.21 7.94
C GLN A 27 -6.20 4.62 8.07
N ASP A 28 -5.64 4.37 9.25
CA ASP A 28 -4.22 4.58 9.53
C ASP A 28 -3.42 3.29 9.30
N CYS A 29 -2.09 3.41 9.18
CA CYS A 29 -1.18 2.27 9.01
C CYS A 29 -1.44 1.42 7.75
N ILE A 30 -1.87 2.06 6.66
CA ILE A 30 -2.08 1.41 5.37
C ILE A 30 -1.24 2.11 4.30
N ALA A 31 -0.64 1.31 3.41
CA ALA A 31 0.05 1.80 2.21
C ALA A 31 -0.37 1.01 0.97
N THR A 32 -0.30 1.67 -0.19
CA THR A 32 -0.56 1.05 -1.49
C THR A 32 0.68 1.19 -2.38
N ILE A 33 0.96 0.16 -3.18
CA ILE A 33 2.00 0.17 -4.20
C ILE A 33 1.44 -0.42 -5.49
N CYS A 34 1.43 0.42 -6.52
CA CYS A 34 0.92 0.09 -7.85
C CYS A 34 2.10 -0.23 -8.77
N ILE A 35 2.12 -1.43 -9.37
CA ILE A 35 3.18 -1.88 -10.29
C ILE A 35 2.66 -1.79 -11.74
N GLY A 36 3.37 -1.02 -12.55
CA GLY A 36 3.17 -0.88 -13.99
C GLY A 36 4.06 -1.82 -14.82
N PRO A 37 3.77 -1.99 -16.12
CA PRO A 37 4.49 -2.93 -16.99
C PRO A 37 5.95 -2.54 -17.27
N ASN A 38 6.30 -1.26 -17.09
CA ASN A 38 7.64 -0.72 -17.36
C ASN A 38 8.36 -0.30 -16.07
N ASP A 39 7.84 -0.69 -14.90
CA ASP A 39 8.45 -0.31 -13.64
C ASP A 39 9.73 -1.11 -13.39
N ASP A 40 10.68 -0.44 -12.74
CA ASP A 40 11.86 -1.09 -12.20
C ASP A 40 11.47 -1.91 -10.96
N MET A 41 11.59 -3.22 -11.07
CA MET A 41 11.21 -4.14 -9.99
C MET A 41 12.11 -4.05 -8.76
N GLU A 42 13.36 -3.61 -8.90
CA GLU A 42 14.26 -3.40 -7.76
C GLU A 42 13.82 -2.15 -6.99
N ARG A 43 13.51 -1.07 -7.71
CA ARG A 43 12.94 0.13 -7.12
C ARG A 43 11.61 -0.17 -6.41
N ARG A 44 10.71 -0.94 -7.05
CA ARG A 44 9.44 -1.34 -6.42
C ARG A 44 9.67 -2.20 -5.18
N ARG A 45 10.67 -3.08 -5.18
CA ARG A 45 11.04 -3.84 -3.98
C ARG A 45 11.49 -2.93 -2.85
N GLN A 46 12.30 -1.91 -3.13
CA GLN A 46 12.70 -0.94 -2.13
C GLN A 46 11.52 -0.14 -1.59
N GLU A 47 10.61 0.30 -2.46
CA GLU A 47 9.39 1.01 -2.06
C GLU A 47 8.50 0.15 -1.14
N ILE A 48 8.41 -1.17 -1.40
CA ILE A 48 7.72 -2.13 -0.51
C ILE A 48 8.43 -2.22 0.84
N ALA A 49 9.75 -2.34 0.87
CA ALA A 49 10.52 -2.40 2.11
C ALA A 49 10.33 -1.12 2.96
N ASP A 50 10.41 0.05 2.33
CA ASP A 50 10.18 1.33 3.00
C ASP A 50 8.74 1.44 3.51
N ALA A 51 7.76 0.94 2.74
CA ALA A 51 6.36 0.92 3.14
C ALA A 51 6.13 0.07 4.39
N ILE A 52 6.83 -1.08 4.54
CA ILE A 52 6.78 -1.92 5.74
C ILE A 52 7.16 -1.10 6.97
N THR A 53 8.28 -0.37 6.90
CA THR A 53 8.72 0.48 8.01
C THR A 53 7.73 1.61 8.32
N ARG A 54 7.05 2.16 7.31
CA ARG A 54 6.06 3.23 7.51
C ARG A 54 4.78 2.75 8.18
N VAL A 55 4.29 1.56 7.83
CA VAL A 55 3.01 1.04 8.36
C VAL A 55 3.17 0.31 9.69
N ASP A 56 4.40 -0.06 10.05
CA ASP A 56 4.71 -0.65 11.36
C ASP A 56 4.73 0.42 12.45
N THR A 57 3.79 0.32 13.41
CA THR A 57 3.71 1.23 14.57
C THR A 57 4.14 0.58 15.89
N GLY A 58 4.60 -0.68 15.87
CA GLY A 58 5.16 -1.36 17.04
C GLY A 58 4.22 -1.52 18.25
N ARG A 59 2.91 -1.34 18.06
CA ARG A 59 1.87 -1.45 19.09
C ARG A 59 1.05 -2.71 18.97
#